data_AF-A0A7V9PFU5-F1
#
_entry.id   AF-A0A7V9PFU5-F1
#
_cell.length_a   1.000
_cell.length_b   1.000
_cell.length_c   1.000
_cell.angle_alpha   90.00
_cell.angle_beta   90.00
_cell.angle_gamma   90.00
#
_symmetry.space_group_name_H-M   'P 1'
#
loop_
_entity.id
_entity.type
_entity.pdbx_description
1 polymer ?
#
loop_
_entity_poly.entity_id
_entity_poly.type
_entity_poly.pdbx_seq_one_letter_code
_entity_poly.pdbx_strand_id
1 'polypeptide(L)' 'MTPTGHLSCPYCAAYGVRRLFLAGLDLDACECGTCGARWDERRSDGAFVGRGTRTTVLAPRRLG' A
#
# COMPACT_ATOMS: atom_id res chain seq x y z
N MET A 1 -10.61 -19.20 -2.58
CA MET A 1 -10.22 -18.46 -1.36
C MET A 1 -10.36 -17.00 -1.68
N THR A 2 -11.41 -16.35 -1.17
CA THR A 2 -11.62 -14.92 -1.33
C THR A 2 -10.53 -14.23 -0.50
N PRO A 3 -9.74 -13.31 -1.07
CA PRO A 3 -8.77 -12.59 -0.29
C PRO A 3 -9.49 -11.60 0.64
N THR A 4 -9.82 -12.04 1.85
CA THR A 4 -10.55 -11.26 2.87
C THR A 4 -9.67 -10.18 3.53
N GLY A 5 -8.45 -9.92 3.03
CA GLY A 5 -7.41 -9.19 3.77
C GLY A 5 -7.09 -7.76 3.33
N HIS A 6 -7.37 -7.37 2.07
CA HIS A 6 -6.74 -6.15 1.51
C HIS A 6 -7.48 -4.85 1.82
N LEU A 7 -8.76 -4.91 2.17
CA LEU A 7 -9.57 -3.71 2.39
C LEU A 7 -9.29 -3.04 3.77
N SER A 8 -8.53 -3.70 4.63
CA SER A 8 -8.22 -3.22 5.99
C SER A 8 -6.78 -2.77 6.13
N CYS A 9 -6.55 -1.77 6.98
CA CYS A 9 -5.21 -1.35 7.35
C CYS A 9 -4.50 -2.47 8.13
N PRO A 10 -3.32 -2.94 7.68
CA PRO A 10 -2.62 -4.03 8.36
C PRO A 10 -2.03 -3.63 9.73
N TYR A 11 -2.08 -2.34 10.09
CA TYR A 11 -1.52 -1.81 11.34
C TYR A 11 -2.56 -1.53 12.43
N CYS A 12 -3.81 -1.22 12.05
CA CYS A 12 -4.87 -0.86 13.02
C CYS A 12 -6.22 -1.52 12.73
N ALA A 13 -6.31 -2.39 11.72
CA ALA A 13 -7.52 -3.08 11.26
C ALA A 13 -8.68 -2.18 10.79
N ALA A 14 -8.51 -0.85 10.74
CA ALA A 14 -9.52 0.06 10.21
C ALA A 14 -9.69 -0.08 8.69
N TYR A 15 -10.91 0.11 8.19
CA TYR A 15 -11.25 -0.02 6.76
C TYR A 15 -11.12 1.28 5.94
N GLY A 16 -10.84 2.42 6.59
CA GLY A 16 -10.69 3.71 5.93
C GLY A 16 -9.37 3.83 5.17
N VAL A 17 -9.19 3.04 4.09
CA VAL A 17 -7.96 3.01 3.30
C VAL A 17 -8.14 3.75 1.97
N ARG A 18 -7.36 4.81 1.76
CA ARG A 18 -7.23 5.51 0.47
C ARG A 18 -6.21 4.76 -0.39
N ARG A 19 -6.47 4.68 -1.70
CA ARG A 19 -5.61 3.98 -2.66
C ARG A 19 -5.33 4.83 -3.88
N LEU A 20 -4.09 4.83 -4.33
CA LEU A 20 -3.65 5.44 -5.58
C LEU A 20 -2.95 4.39 -6.45
N PHE A 21 -3.51 4.10 -7.61
CA PHE A 21 -2.93 3.14 -8.55
C PHE A 21 -1.72 3.76 -9.28
N LEU A 22 -0.56 3.13 -9.14
CA LEU A 22 0.70 3.48 -9.79
C LEU A 22 0.90 2.59 -11.01
N ALA A 23 0.29 2.97 -12.14
CA ALA A 23 0.19 2.13 -13.34
C ALA A 23 1.53 1.60 -13.88
N GLY A 24 2.59 2.41 -13.85
CA GLY A 24 3.92 1.99 -14.33
C GLY A 24 4.59 0.89 -13.50
N LEU A 25 4.02 0.56 -12.33
CA LEU A 25 4.57 -0.38 -11.36
C LEU A 25 3.58 -1.50 -10.99
N ASP A 26 2.33 -1.40 -11.46
CA ASP A 26 1.21 -2.29 -11.10
C ASP A 26 0.99 -2.42 -9.57
N LEU A 27 1.15 -1.30 -8.85
CA LEU A 27 0.98 -1.20 -7.40
C LEU A 27 -0.16 -0.24 -7.03
N ASP A 28 -0.81 -0.52 -5.91
CA ASP A 28 -1.64 0.44 -5.18
C ASP A 28 -0.83 1.02 -4.01
N ALA A 29 -0.67 2.34 -4.01
CA ALA A 29 -0.18 3.09 -2.86
C ALA A 29 -1.31 3.36 -1.88
N CYS A 30 -1.20 2.79 -0.68
CA CYS A 30 -2.24 2.78 0.35
C CYS A 30 -1.94 3.77 1.48
N GLU A 31 -2.97 4.45 1.97
CA GLU A 31 -2.92 5.31 3.16
C GLU A 31 -4.14 5.05 4.05
N CYS A 32 -3.90 4.75 5.33
CA CYS A 32 -4.96 4.62 6.31
C CYS A 32 -5.38 6.00 6.83
N GLY A 33 -6.65 6.36 6.63
CA GLY A 33 -7.24 7.59 7.18
C GLY A 33 -7.42 7.57 8.71
N THR A 34 -7.27 6.42 9.37
CA THR A 34 -7.41 6.30 10.83
C THR A 34 -6.07 6.46 11.56
N CYS A 35 -5.05 5.68 11.20
CA CYS A 35 -3.75 5.72 11.88
C CYS A 35 -2.63 6.41 11.08
N GLY A 36 -2.91 6.87 9.85
CA GLY A 36 -1.92 7.53 8.98
C GLY A 36 -0.85 6.60 8.41
N ALA A 37 -0.93 5.29 8.67
CA ALA A 37 0.03 4.35 8.13
C ALA A 37 -0.05 4.29 6.60
N ARG A 38 1.11 4.12 5.96
CA ARG A 38 1.25 4.02 4.51
C ARG A 38 2.01 2.76 4.12
N TRP A 39 1.59 2.15 3.03
CA TRP A 39 2.16 0.90 2.49
C TRP A 39 1.80 0.75 1.02
N ASP A 40 2.50 -0.13 0.32
CA ASP A 40 2.15 -0.48 -1.07
C ASP A 40 1.66 -1.93 -1.13
N GLU A 41 0.70 -2.18 -2.03
CA GLU A 41 0.17 -3.50 -2.35
C GLU A 41 0.25 -3.75 -3.86
N ARG A 42 0.40 -5.00 -4.28
CA ARG A 42 0.23 -5.36 -5.69
C ARG A 42 -1.24 -5.21 -6.08
N ARG A 43 -1.52 -4.50 -7.17
CA ARG A 43 -2.90 -4.22 -7.58
C ARG A 43 -3.71 -5.48 -7.93
N SER A 44 -3.06 -6.55 -8.40
CA SER A 44 -3.76 -7.75 -8.87
C SER A 44 -4.36 -8.60 -7.74
N ASP A 45 -3.68 -8.69 -6.61
CA ASP A 45 -4.00 -9.62 -5.52
C ASP A 45 -3.90 -8.99 -4.13
N GLY A 46 -3.59 -7.69 -4.03
CA GLY A 46 -3.40 -6.96 -2.78
C GLY A 46 -2.21 -7.45 -1.96
N ALA A 47 -1.25 -8.18 -2.54
CA ALA A 47 -0.09 -8.66 -1.83
C ALA A 47 0.75 -7.49 -1.29
N PHE A 48 1.02 -7.51 0.01
CA PHE A 48 1.82 -6.48 0.69
C PHE A 48 3.24 -6.41 0.10
N VAL A 49 3.66 -5.22 -0.31
CA VAL A 49 5.01 -4.98 -0.85
C VAL A 49 5.93 -4.40 0.22
N GLY A 50 5.45 -3.45 1.01
CA GLY A 50 6.26 -2.83 2.05
C GLY A 50 5.55 -1.71 2.81
N ARG A 51 6.16 -1.28 3.91
CA ARG A 51 5.75 -0.08 4.66
C ARG A 51 6.46 1.16 4.12
N GLY A 52 5.72 2.26 3.99
CA GLY A 52 6.24 3.54 3.52
C GLY A 52 6.01 4.69 4.51
N THR A 53 6.81 5.75 4.38
CA THR A 53 6.56 7.06 5.02
C THR A 53 6.19 8.14 4.01
N ARG A 54 6.29 7.82 2.71
CA ARG A 54 6.00 8.72 1.57
C ARG A 54 4.81 8.19 0.78
N THR A 55 4.65 8.63 -0.47
CA THR A 55 3.58 8.20 -1.38
C THR A 55 3.72 6.74 -1.82
N THR A 56 4.94 6.19 -1.85
CA THR A 56 5.23 4.78 -2.19
C THR A 56 6.44 4.32 -1.37
N VAL A 57 6.60 3.00 -1.21
CA VAL A 57 7.78 2.39 -0.57
C VAL A 57 8.99 2.34 -1.49
N LEU A 58 8.76 2.53 -2.78
CA LEU A 58 9.82 2.59 -3.77
C LEU A 58 10.59 3.91 -3.62
N ALA A 59 11.91 3.80 -3.60
CA ALA A 59 12.82 4.92 -3.51
C ALA A 59 13.69 5.01 -4.76
N PRO A 60 14.12 6.21 -5.18
CA PRO A 60 15.11 6.35 -6.24
C PRO A 60 16.35 5.53 -5.92
N ARG A 61 16.87 4.84 -6.93
CA ARG A 61 18.15 4.14 -6.82
C ARG A 61 19.26 5.18 -6.64
N ARG A 62 20.04 5.09 -5.55
CA ARG A 62 21.24 5.91 -5.40
C ARG A 62 22.32 5.34 -6.32
N LEU A 63 22.70 6.10 -7.35
CA LEU A 63 23.92 5.83 -8.12
C LEU A 63 25.07 6.42 -7.29
N GLY A 64 25.95 5.54 -6.81
CA GLY A 64 27.23 5.92 -6.19
C GLY A 64 28.33 5.96 -7.24
#